data_AF-A0A3B9FXH5-F1
#
_entry.id   AF-A0A3B9FXH5-F1
#
_cell.length_a   1.000
_cell.length_b   1.000
_cell.length_c   1.000
_cell.angle_alpha   90.00
_cell.angle_beta   90.00
_cell.angle_gamma   90.00
#
_symmetry.space_group_name_H-M   'P 1'
#
loop_
_entity.id
_entity.type
_entity.pdbx_description
1 polymer ?
#
loop_
_entity_poly.entity_id
_entity_poly.type
_entity_poly.pdbx_seq_one_letter_code
_entity_poly.pdbx_strand_id
1 'polypeptide(L)'
;MKKQLYLIFIPALFLFGCKAAEKEFRQGDYDQAIDISVKKLQRNPDKEAYILVLEEAFRRANDRDLAYINTLHMEGQPDRWDNVYNVYQGISRRQNKVAPLLPLSIESEYRDAEFLFVDVVGELIAAKKNAASYFYAHAQQLLATGDRYDARDAYYELQQISKFYNDYQDADKLMAEARAAGMSRVGFQVVNNSDQVLNRNLVDAMEALAPVATQGMWYNIYPSDKGDDLTVQLRINRLQAFPEQVHTNSYTDMK
;
A
#
# COMPACT_ATOMS: atom_id res chain seq x y z
N MET A 1 68.34 32.40 20.95
CA MET A 1 67.60 31.34 20.24
C MET A 1 66.23 31.13 20.89
N LYS A 2 65.15 31.63 20.29
CA LYS A 2 63.76 31.19 20.57
C LYS A 2 62.97 31.30 19.27
N LYS A 3 62.84 30.19 18.53
CA LYS A 3 61.96 30.09 17.36
C LYS A 3 60.55 29.90 17.89
N GLN A 4 59.69 30.91 17.74
CA GLN A 4 58.25 30.76 17.97
C GLN A 4 57.64 30.15 16.70
N LEU A 5 57.15 28.92 16.85
CA LEU A 5 56.45 28.19 15.81
C LEU A 5 54.97 28.63 15.85
N TYR A 6 54.58 29.51 14.93
CA TYR A 6 53.16 29.86 14.74
C TYR A 6 52.48 28.72 14.01
N LEU A 7 51.71 27.92 14.75
CA LEU A 7 50.82 26.90 14.20
C LEU A 7 49.63 27.61 13.54
N ILE A 8 49.65 27.73 12.21
CA ILE A 8 48.53 28.26 11.43
C ILE A 8 47.41 27.21 11.49
N PHE A 9 46.41 27.46 12.33
CA PHE A 9 45.17 26.70 12.35
C PHE A 9 44.32 27.13 11.15
N ILE A 10 44.39 26.36 10.07
CA ILE A 10 43.51 26.54 8.90
C ILE A 10 42.11 26.12 9.35
N PRO A 11 41.11 27.03 9.39
CA PRO A 11 39.76 26.61 9.64
C PRO A 11 39.27 25.84 8.41
N ALA A 12 39.08 24.53 8.57
CA ALA A 12 38.39 23.71 7.58
C ALA A 12 36.98 24.26 7.41
N LEU A 13 36.78 25.08 6.37
CA LEU A 13 35.48 25.62 6.00
C LEU A 13 34.52 24.46 5.79
N PHE A 14 33.39 24.52 6.50
CA PHE A 14 32.33 23.53 6.50
C PHE A 14 31.74 23.31 5.09
N LEU A 15 32.23 22.33 4.33
CA LEU A 15 31.57 21.77 3.13
C LEU A 15 30.38 20.84 3.50
N PHE A 16 29.66 21.13 4.58
CA PHE A 16 28.51 20.31 5.04
C PHE A 16 27.19 20.68 4.36
N GLY A 17 27.28 21.23 3.14
CA GLY A 17 26.15 21.82 2.43
C GLY A 17 25.16 20.81 1.90
N CYS A 18 25.56 19.90 1.00
CA CYS A 18 24.65 19.13 0.13
C CYS A 18 24.71 17.59 0.31
N LYS A 19 25.42 17.09 1.34
CA LYS A 19 25.73 15.65 1.49
C LYS A 19 24.51 14.72 1.41
N ALA A 20 23.37 15.16 1.92
CA ALA A 20 22.14 14.35 1.90
C ALA A 20 21.57 14.21 0.48
N ALA A 21 21.37 15.31 -0.25
CA ALA A 21 20.84 15.24 -1.62
C ALA A 21 21.81 14.51 -2.56
N GLU A 22 23.11 14.78 -2.44
CA GLU A 22 24.13 14.07 -3.22
C GLU A 22 24.19 12.56 -2.91
N LYS A 23 23.96 12.17 -1.65
CA LYS A 23 23.93 10.76 -1.26
C LYS A 23 22.81 10.04 -2.00
N GLU A 24 21.59 10.58 -1.94
CA GLU A 24 20.43 9.97 -2.62
C GLU A 24 20.63 9.97 -4.14
N PHE A 25 21.16 11.06 -4.70
CA PHE A 25 21.52 11.14 -6.12
C PHE A 25 22.52 10.04 -6.52
N ARG A 26 23.59 9.83 -5.75
CA ARG A 26 24.58 8.78 -6.01
C ARG A 26 24.01 7.37 -5.85
N GLN A 27 22.96 7.21 -5.04
CA GLN A 27 22.23 5.95 -4.88
C GLN A 27 21.22 5.69 -6.01
N GLY A 28 21.02 6.65 -6.92
CA GLY A 28 20.05 6.57 -8.00
C GLY A 28 18.63 6.97 -7.60
N ASP A 29 18.44 7.44 -6.36
CA ASP A 29 17.16 7.99 -5.90
C ASP A 29 17.06 9.48 -6.25
N TYR A 30 16.82 9.74 -7.54
CA TYR A 30 16.74 11.09 -8.07
C TYR A 30 15.53 11.86 -7.53
N ASP A 31 14.40 11.20 -7.29
CA ASP A 31 13.20 11.86 -6.76
C ASP A 31 13.41 12.33 -5.32
N GLN A 32 14.07 11.52 -4.48
CA GLN A 32 14.43 11.94 -3.13
C GLN A 32 15.50 13.04 -3.14
N ALA A 33 16.49 12.98 -4.05
CA ALA A 33 17.48 14.04 -4.20
C ALA A 33 16.81 15.37 -4.58
N ILE A 34 15.85 15.35 -5.50
CA ILE A 34 15.04 16.51 -5.90
C ILE A 34 14.26 17.05 -4.70
N ASP A 35 13.59 16.19 -3.92
CA ASP A 35 12.79 16.62 -2.77
C ASP A 35 13.63 17.30 -1.69
N ILE A 36 14.83 16.78 -1.42
CA ILE A 36 15.77 17.39 -0.49
C ILE A 36 16.24 18.76 -1.04
N SER A 37 16.60 18.83 -2.33
CA SER A 37 17.08 20.07 -2.95
C SER A 37 15.99 21.14 -3.02
N VAL A 38 14.79 20.81 -3.47
CA VAL A 38 13.63 21.72 -3.52
C VAL A 38 13.36 22.28 -2.12
N LYS A 39 13.27 21.42 -1.10
CA LYS A 39 13.01 21.85 0.28
C LYS A 39 14.10 22.79 0.81
N LYS A 40 15.35 22.60 0.38
CA LYS A 40 16.46 23.48 0.78
C LYS A 40 16.39 24.82 0.06
N LEU A 41 16.17 24.79 -1.26
CA LEU A 41 16.14 25.97 -2.12
C LEU A 41 14.94 26.88 -1.83
N GLN A 42 13.80 26.30 -1.42
CA GLN A 42 12.66 27.08 -0.90
C GLN A 42 13.04 27.98 0.29
N ARG A 43 14.04 27.61 1.08
CA ARG A 43 14.49 28.38 2.26
C ARG A 43 15.69 29.26 1.95
N ASN A 44 16.51 28.85 0.98
CA ASN A 44 17.73 29.54 0.61
C ASN A 44 18.00 29.30 -0.89
N PRO A 45 17.45 30.15 -1.77
CA PRO A 45 17.50 29.96 -3.22
C PRO A 45 18.92 29.96 -3.78
N ASP A 46 19.85 30.68 -3.15
CA ASP A 46 21.22 30.88 -3.65
C ASP A 46 22.17 29.71 -3.29
N LYS A 47 21.64 28.57 -2.84
CA LYS A 47 22.45 27.40 -2.48
C LYS A 47 22.85 26.60 -3.71
N GLU A 48 23.84 27.11 -4.43
CA GLU A 48 24.36 26.56 -5.69
C GLU A 48 24.57 25.04 -5.70
N ALA A 49 25.20 24.47 -4.67
CA ALA A 49 25.41 23.01 -4.59
C ALA A 49 24.09 22.19 -4.68
N TYR A 50 22.99 22.72 -4.16
CA TYR A 50 21.68 22.09 -4.28
C TYR A 50 21.02 22.37 -5.63
N ILE A 51 21.30 23.52 -6.26
CA ILE A 51 20.85 23.83 -7.62
C ILE A 51 21.45 22.82 -8.61
N LEU A 52 22.76 22.59 -8.53
CA LEU A 52 23.47 21.63 -9.38
C LEU A 52 22.95 20.19 -9.23
N VAL A 53 22.72 19.74 -7.99
CA VAL A 53 22.13 18.42 -7.74
C VAL A 53 20.68 18.37 -8.25
N LEU A 54 19.91 19.44 -8.08
CA LEU A 54 18.53 19.51 -8.55
C LEU A 54 18.45 19.41 -10.08
N GLU A 55 19.26 20.17 -10.80
CA GLU A 55 19.34 20.18 -12.27
C GLU A 55 19.65 18.78 -12.82
N GLU A 56 20.73 18.16 -12.34
CA GLU A 56 21.16 16.86 -12.84
C GLU A 56 20.21 15.72 -12.39
N ALA A 57 19.69 15.76 -11.16
CA ALA A 57 18.70 14.78 -10.70
C ALA A 57 17.41 14.87 -11.51
N PHE A 58 16.92 16.07 -11.79
CA PHE A 58 15.72 16.29 -12.59
C PHE A 58 15.86 15.71 -14.00
N ARG A 59 17.00 16.00 -14.66
CA ARG A 59 17.30 15.47 -15.99
C ARG A 59 17.32 13.94 -16.00
N ARG A 60 18.10 13.33 -15.09
CA ARG A 60 18.20 11.85 -15.01
C ARG A 60 16.88 11.16 -14.67
N ALA A 61 16.09 11.77 -13.80
CA ALA A 61 14.79 11.23 -13.44
C ALA A 61 13.81 11.27 -14.63
N ASN A 62 13.80 12.37 -15.39
CA ASN A 62 12.98 12.47 -16.61
C ASN A 62 13.44 11.45 -17.67
N ASP A 63 14.74 11.35 -17.92
CA ASP A 63 15.30 10.40 -18.90
C ASP A 63 14.92 8.95 -18.53
N ARG A 64 15.08 8.57 -17.26
CA ARG A 64 14.69 7.26 -16.73
C ARG A 64 13.21 6.99 -16.95
N ASP A 65 12.36 7.93 -16.56
CA ASP A 65 10.91 7.76 -16.57
C ASP A 65 10.38 7.67 -18.00
N LEU A 66 10.87 8.51 -18.92
CA LEU A 66 10.50 8.47 -20.34
C LEU A 66 10.99 7.19 -21.02
N ALA A 67 12.19 6.70 -20.70
CA ALA A 67 12.69 5.43 -21.21
C ALA A 67 11.85 4.24 -20.72
N TYR A 68 11.41 4.29 -19.45
CA TYR A 68 10.55 3.26 -18.89
C TYR A 68 9.15 3.27 -19.53
N ILE A 69 8.55 4.45 -19.71
CA ILE A 69 7.28 4.60 -20.46
C ILE A 69 7.40 4.01 -21.87
N ASN A 70 8.49 4.33 -22.59
CA ASN A 70 8.74 3.77 -23.93
C ASN A 70 8.81 2.24 -23.90
N THR A 71 9.44 1.66 -22.87
CA THR A 71 9.51 0.20 -22.69
C THR A 71 8.12 -0.39 -22.51
N LEU A 72 7.29 0.18 -21.64
CA LEU A 72 5.92 -0.27 -21.40
C LEU A 72 5.05 -0.17 -22.66
N HIS A 73 5.21 0.88 -23.46
CA HIS A 73 4.51 1.00 -24.73
C HIS A 73 4.95 -0.05 -25.77
N MET A 74 6.24 -0.39 -25.81
CA MET A 74 6.76 -1.44 -26.69
C MET A 74 6.28 -2.83 -26.30
N GLU A 75 6.10 -3.10 -24.99
CA GLU A 75 5.51 -4.35 -24.51
C GLU A 75 4.05 -4.49 -24.90
N GLY A 76 3.30 -3.38 -24.98
CA GLY A 76 1.93 -3.35 -25.48
C GLY A 76 0.90 -4.07 -24.59
N GLN A 77 1.25 -4.36 -23.33
CA GLN A 77 0.39 -5.07 -22.41
C GLN A 77 -0.67 -4.13 -21.77
N PRO A 78 -1.98 -4.41 -21.91
CA PRO A 78 -3.04 -3.53 -21.39
C PRO A 78 -3.06 -3.37 -19.86
N ASP A 79 -2.53 -4.34 -19.12
CA ASP A 79 -2.45 -4.33 -17.65
C ASP A 79 -1.39 -3.35 -17.11
N ARG A 80 -0.54 -2.79 -17.98
CA ARG A 80 0.53 -1.84 -17.62
C ARG A 80 0.12 -0.37 -17.65
N TRP A 81 -1.11 -0.06 -18.03
CA TRP A 81 -1.54 1.34 -18.14
C TRP A 81 -1.54 2.07 -16.79
N ASP A 82 -1.69 1.36 -15.68
CA ASP A 82 -1.54 1.93 -14.34
C ASP A 82 -0.08 2.34 -14.05
N ASN A 83 0.90 1.53 -14.48
CA ASN A 83 2.32 1.84 -14.41
C ASN A 83 2.62 3.09 -15.23
N VAL A 84 2.16 3.15 -16.49
CA VAL A 84 2.34 4.31 -17.37
C VAL A 84 1.76 5.57 -16.73
N TYR A 85 0.54 5.51 -16.19
CA TYR A 85 -0.07 6.62 -15.46
C TYR A 85 0.77 7.08 -14.26
N ASN A 86 1.23 6.14 -13.43
CA ASN A 86 2.01 6.46 -12.23
C ASN A 86 3.33 7.15 -12.58
N VAL A 87 3.97 6.77 -13.69
CA VAL A 87 5.23 7.37 -14.15
C VAL A 87 4.99 8.78 -14.67
N TYR A 88 3.96 9.00 -15.51
CA TYR A 88 3.57 10.35 -15.94
C TYR A 88 3.19 11.25 -14.77
N GLN A 89 2.48 10.72 -13.78
CA GLN A 89 2.16 11.45 -12.56
C GLN A 89 3.43 11.83 -11.78
N GLY A 90 4.44 10.96 -11.76
CA GLY A 90 5.77 11.23 -11.21
C GLY A 90 6.45 12.42 -11.89
N ILE A 91 6.52 12.42 -13.22
CA ILE A 91 7.07 13.52 -14.04
C ILE A 91 6.32 14.83 -13.74
N SER A 92 4.98 14.81 -13.80
CA SER A 92 4.15 15.99 -13.52
C SER A 92 4.38 16.53 -12.11
N ARG A 93 4.41 15.66 -11.09
CA ARG A 93 4.67 16.04 -9.69
C ARG A 93 6.05 16.69 -9.53
N ARG A 94 7.08 16.11 -10.15
CA ARG A 94 8.45 16.65 -10.13
C ARG A 94 8.52 18.04 -10.76
N GLN A 95 7.90 18.20 -11.93
CA GLN A 95 7.79 19.49 -12.62
C GLN A 95 7.10 20.54 -11.75
N ASN A 96 5.97 20.20 -11.12
CA ASN A 96 5.22 21.10 -10.25
C ASN A 96 6.00 21.50 -8.98
N LYS A 97 6.94 20.68 -8.51
CA LYS A 97 7.83 21.00 -7.38
C LYS A 97 8.93 22.00 -7.78
N VAL A 98 9.47 21.88 -9.00
CA VAL A 98 10.60 22.68 -9.47
C VAL A 98 10.16 24.01 -10.08
N ALA A 99 9.07 24.03 -10.85
CA ALA A 99 8.62 25.23 -11.57
C ALA A 99 8.52 26.51 -10.71
N PRO A 100 8.01 26.47 -9.47
CA PRO A 100 7.89 27.67 -8.64
C PRO A 100 9.24 28.25 -8.14
N LEU A 101 10.34 27.51 -8.27
CA LEU A 101 11.67 27.95 -7.85
C LEU A 101 12.43 28.70 -8.93
N LEU A 102 11.96 28.66 -10.17
CA LEU A 102 12.69 29.22 -11.31
C LEU A 102 12.49 30.75 -11.39
N PRO A 103 13.51 31.50 -11.84
CA PRO A 103 14.85 31.03 -12.21
C PRO A 103 15.76 30.71 -11.00
N LEU A 104 16.73 29.82 -11.20
CA LEU A 104 17.76 29.47 -10.21
C LEU A 104 19.15 29.76 -10.81
N SER A 105 19.85 30.77 -10.27
CA SER A 105 21.17 31.19 -10.78
C SER A 105 22.30 30.35 -10.19
N ILE A 106 23.24 29.95 -11.04
CA ILE A 106 24.49 29.27 -10.69
C ILE A 106 25.62 30.29 -10.89
N GLU A 107 25.95 31.01 -9.82
CA GLU A 107 26.89 32.14 -9.88
C GLU A 107 28.27 31.72 -10.39
N SER A 108 28.76 30.54 -9.99
CA SER A 108 30.07 30.05 -10.43
C SER A 108 30.16 29.76 -11.93
N GLU A 109 29.03 29.51 -12.58
CA GLU A 109 28.94 29.19 -14.02
C GLU A 109 28.39 30.36 -14.85
N TYR A 110 28.03 31.48 -14.23
CA TYR A 110 27.43 32.65 -14.87
C TYR A 110 26.21 32.31 -15.75
N ARG A 111 25.37 31.37 -15.30
CA ARG A 111 24.14 30.92 -15.99
C ARG A 111 23.03 30.58 -15.02
N ASP A 112 21.81 30.45 -15.53
CA ASP A 112 20.71 29.82 -14.80
C ASP A 112 20.73 28.30 -15.00
N ALA A 113 20.16 27.57 -14.04
CA ALA A 113 19.90 26.14 -14.14
C ALA A 113 18.80 25.85 -15.16
N GLU A 114 19.02 24.84 -15.99
CA GLU A 114 18.14 24.47 -17.09
C GLU A 114 17.29 23.24 -16.75
N PHE A 115 15.97 23.36 -16.92
CA PHE A 115 15.03 22.29 -16.66
C PHE A 115 14.16 22.04 -17.90
N LEU A 116 14.31 20.86 -18.50
CA LEU A 116 13.49 20.45 -19.64
C LEU A 116 12.14 19.91 -19.16
N PHE A 117 11.12 20.77 -19.16
CA PHE A 117 9.74 20.39 -18.88
C PHE A 117 9.12 19.67 -20.08
N VAL A 118 8.42 18.58 -19.79
CA VAL A 118 7.69 17.80 -20.77
C VAL A 118 6.19 17.99 -20.53
N ASP A 119 5.44 18.25 -21.59
CA ASP A 119 3.98 18.24 -21.52
C ASP A 119 3.50 16.78 -21.50
N VAL A 120 3.01 16.36 -20.33
CA VAL A 120 2.50 15.02 -20.09
C VAL A 120 0.99 15.02 -19.80
N VAL A 121 0.31 16.17 -19.90
CA VAL A 121 -1.09 16.28 -19.46
C VAL A 121 -2.00 15.39 -20.30
N GLY A 122 -1.85 15.45 -21.63
CA GLY A 122 -2.61 14.60 -22.56
C GLY A 122 -2.36 13.11 -22.32
N GLU A 123 -1.09 12.73 -22.19
CA GLU A 123 -0.69 11.34 -21.96
C GLU A 123 -1.16 10.81 -20.60
N LEU A 124 -1.14 11.64 -19.56
CA LEU A 124 -1.65 11.28 -18.25
C LEU A 124 -3.16 11.03 -18.30
N ILE A 125 -3.93 11.86 -19.02
CA ILE A 125 -5.37 11.65 -19.22
C ILE A 125 -5.63 10.36 -20.01
N ALA A 126 -4.84 10.10 -21.06
CA ALA A 126 -4.97 8.87 -21.86
C ALA A 126 -4.65 7.62 -21.05
N ALA A 127 -3.51 7.59 -20.33
CA ALA A 127 -3.10 6.48 -19.49
C ALA A 127 -4.12 6.20 -18.38
N LYS A 128 -4.63 7.27 -17.74
CA LYS A 128 -5.70 7.20 -16.74
C LYS A 128 -6.96 6.52 -17.30
N LYS A 129 -7.40 6.91 -18.50
CA LYS A 129 -8.58 6.33 -19.16
C LYS A 129 -8.35 4.87 -19.51
N ASN A 130 -7.19 4.54 -20.07
CA ASN A 130 -6.85 3.18 -20.49
C ASN A 130 -6.72 2.23 -19.30
N ALA A 131 -6.11 2.66 -18.20
CA ALA A 131 -6.00 1.86 -16.97
C ALA A 131 -7.39 1.53 -16.41
N ALA A 132 -8.25 2.54 -16.24
CA ALA A 132 -9.62 2.31 -15.76
C ALA A 132 -10.42 1.40 -16.70
N SER A 133 -10.27 1.57 -18.02
CA SER A 133 -10.92 0.71 -19.01
C SER A 133 -10.43 -0.74 -18.94
N TYR A 134 -9.13 -0.96 -18.70
CA TYR A 134 -8.56 -2.29 -18.53
C TYR A 134 -9.14 -2.98 -17.28
N PHE A 135 -9.02 -2.35 -16.10
CA PHE A 135 -9.51 -2.93 -14.84
C PHE A 135 -11.00 -3.26 -14.91
N TYR A 136 -11.80 -2.38 -15.52
CA TYR A 136 -13.22 -2.61 -15.71
C TYR A 136 -13.49 -3.82 -16.63
N ALA A 137 -12.87 -3.87 -17.81
CA ALA A 137 -13.09 -4.95 -18.77
C ALA A 137 -12.59 -6.30 -18.24
N HIS A 138 -11.45 -6.31 -17.56
CA HIS A 138 -10.87 -7.52 -16.98
C HIS A 138 -11.72 -8.05 -15.83
N ALA A 139 -12.21 -7.16 -14.94
CA ALA A 139 -13.15 -7.56 -13.89
C ALA A 139 -14.43 -8.19 -14.45
N GLN A 140 -14.98 -7.66 -15.55
CA GLN A 140 -16.14 -8.26 -16.21
C GLN A 140 -15.83 -9.67 -16.75
N GLN A 141 -14.64 -9.88 -17.32
CA GLN A 141 -14.22 -11.20 -17.78
C GLN A 141 -14.10 -12.20 -16.63
N LEU A 142 -13.50 -11.78 -15.51
CA LEU A 142 -13.39 -12.59 -14.30
C LEU A 142 -14.77 -12.93 -13.72
N LEU A 143 -15.70 -11.98 -13.66
CA LEU A 143 -17.06 -12.24 -13.18
C LEU A 143 -17.82 -13.20 -14.09
N ALA A 144 -17.56 -13.17 -15.39
CA ALA A 144 -18.20 -14.05 -16.37
C ALA A 144 -17.80 -15.53 -16.22
N THR A 145 -16.70 -15.85 -15.53
CA THR A 145 -16.30 -17.25 -15.29
C THR A 145 -17.22 -17.94 -14.30
N GLY A 146 -17.86 -17.18 -13.41
CA GLY A 146 -18.66 -17.70 -12.30
C GLY A 146 -17.83 -18.37 -11.20
N ASP A 147 -16.50 -18.35 -11.29
CA ASP A 147 -15.62 -18.87 -10.25
C ASP A 147 -15.53 -17.88 -9.08
N ARG A 148 -15.48 -18.45 -7.86
CA ARG A 148 -15.46 -17.64 -6.64
C ARG A 148 -14.17 -16.86 -6.47
N TYR A 149 -13.03 -17.44 -6.83
CA TYR A 149 -11.73 -16.78 -6.71
C TYR A 149 -11.59 -15.69 -7.77
N ASP A 150 -12.03 -15.96 -9.01
CA ASP A 150 -12.07 -14.94 -10.06
C ASP A 150 -12.96 -13.75 -9.65
N ALA A 151 -14.11 -14.00 -9.01
CA ALA A 151 -14.94 -12.92 -8.48
C ALA A 151 -14.23 -12.09 -7.39
N ARG A 152 -13.32 -12.69 -6.61
CA ARG A 152 -12.50 -11.94 -5.64
C ARG A 152 -11.48 -11.07 -6.34
N ASP A 153 -10.84 -11.60 -7.37
CA ASP A 153 -9.87 -10.86 -8.17
C ASP A 153 -10.57 -9.69 -8.90
N ALA A 154 -11.77 -9.92 -9.45
CA ALA A 154 -12.60 -8.88 -10.05
C ALA A 154 -12.92 -7.74 -9.09
N TYR A 155 -13.22 -8.05 -7.82
CA TYR A 155 -13.43 -7.04 -6.79
C TYR A 155 -12.19 -6.15 -6.60
N TYR A 156 -11.00 -6.74 -6.54
CA TYR A 156 -9.76 -6.00 -6.37
C TYR A 156 -9.36 -5.18 -7.61
N GLU A 157 -9.65 -5.69 -8.81
CA GLU A 157 -9.49 -4.97 -10.08
C GLU A 157 -10.39 -3.73 -10.10
N LEU A 158 -11.69 -3.88 -9.79
CA LEU A 158 -12.64 -2.76 -9.72
C LEU A 158 -12.23 -1.72 -8.67
N GLN A 159 -11.69 -2.17 -7.54
CA GLN A 159 -11.15 -1.26 -6.52
C GLN A 159 -10.02 -0.38 -7.07
N GLN A 160 -9.21 -0.85 -8.03
CA GLN A 160 -8.15 -0.04 -8.64
C GLN A 160 -8.71 1.17 -9.39
N ILE A 161 -9.93 1.10 -9.92
CA ILE A 161 -10.56 2.19 -10.69
C ILE A 161 -10.69 3.47 -9.84
N SER A 162 -10.92 3.33 -8.52
CA SER A 162 -11.02 4.44 -7.57
C SER A 162 -9.76 5.32 -7.50
N LYS A 163 -8.59 4.79 -7.90
CA LYS A 163 -7.34 5.56 -8.01
C LYS A 163 -7.39 6.61 -9.13
N PHE A 164 -8.27 6.39 -10.10
CA PHE A 164 -8.41 7.23 -11.28
C PHE A 164 -9.72 8.04 -11.23
N TYR A 165 -10.84 7.38 -10.98
CA TYR A 165 -12.16 7.98 -11.06
C TYR A 165 -12.98 7.64 -9.81
N ASN A 166 -13.64 8.66 -9.24
CA ASN A 166 -14.58 8.44 -8.13
C ASN A 166 -15.87 7.76 -8.61
N ASP A 167 -16.25 8.01 -9.86
CA ASP A 167 -17.42 7.43 -10.52
C ASP A 167 -16.98 6.98 -11.92
N TYR A 168 -17.20 5.71 -12.22
CA TYR A 168 -16.81 5.09 -13.49
C TYR A 168 -17.83 4.02 -13.88
N GLN A 169 -18.70 4.38 -14.83
CA GLN A 169 -19.74 3.48 -15.34
C GLN A 169 -20.55 2.86 -14.19
N ASP A 170 -20.67 1.53 -14.14
CA ASP A 170 -21.31 0.78 -13.06
C ASP A 170 -20.31 -0.02 -12.21
N ALA A 171 -19.06 0.45 -12.11
CA ALA A 171 -17.99 -0.24 -11.38
C ALA A 171 -18.36 -0.56 -9.92
N ASP A 172 -19.04 0.36 -9.22
CA ASP A 172 -19.49 0.14 -7.84
C ASP A 172 -20.52 -1.00 -7.73
N LYS A 173 -21.42 -1.10 -8.71
CA LYS A 173 -22.40 -2.18 -8.81
C LYS A 173 -21.72 -3.51 -9.08
N LEU A 174 -20.81 -3.56 -10.05
CA LEU A 174 -20.02 -4.75 -10.35
C LEU A 174 -19.16 -5.17 -9.15
N MET A 175 -18.64 -4.22 -8.38
CA MET A 175 -17.84 -4.50 -7.18
C MET A 175 -18.70 -5.14 -6.09
N ALA A 176 -19.94 -4.69 -5.91
CA ALA A 176 -20.89 -5.34 -5.01
C ALA A 176 -21.28 -6.76 -5.49
N GLU A 177 -21.46 -6.95 -6.80
CA GLU A 177 -21.73 -8.26 -7.40
C GLU A 177 -20.55 -9.22 -7.22
N ALA A 178 -19.33 -8.76 -7.50
CA ALA A 178 -18.07 -9.46 -7.25
C ALA A 178 -17.92 -9.87 -5.79
N ARG A 179 -18.23 -8.95 -4.86
CA ARG A 179 -18.18 -9.19 -3.42
C ARG A 179 -19.13 -10.30 -2.98
N ALA A 180 -20.34 -10.34 -3.55
CA ALA A 180 -21.35 -11.34 -3.27
C ALA A 180 -20.96 -12.71 -3.86
N ALA A 181 -20.53 -12.75 -5.12
CA ALA A 181 -20.10 -13.97 -5.80
C ALA A 181 -18.83 -14.59 -5.17
N GLY A 182 -17.93 -13.75 -4.65
CA GLY A 182 -16.70 -14.17 -3.97
C GLY A 182 -16.89 -14.69 -2.54
N MET A 183 -18.08 -14.57 -1.96
CA MET A 183 -18.36 -14.93 -0.56
C MET A 183 -18.43 -16.45 -0.37
N SER A 184 -17.71 -16.97 0.64
CA SER A 184 -17.86 -18.35 1.09
C SER A 184 -18.85 -18.46 2.26
N ARG A 185 -19.76 -19.43 2.20
CA ARG A 185 -20.54 -19.89 3.34
C ARG A 185 -19.72 -20.91 4.13
N VAL A 186 -19.39 -20.56 5.37
CA VAL A 186 -18.62 -21.44 6.26
C VAL A 186 -19.54 -22.01 7.33
N GLY A 187 -19.75 -23.32 7.32
CA GLY A 187 -20.46 -24.02 8.38
C GLY A 187 -19.59 -24.15 9.62
N PHE A 188 -20.17 -23.88 10.78
CA PHE A 188 -19.55 -24.14 12.08
C PHE A 188 -20.38 -25.15 12.85
N GLN A 189 -19.70 -26.17 13.37
CA GLN A 189 -20.34 -27.15 14.23
C GLN A 189 -19.41 -27.57 15.36
N VAL A 190 -20.03 -27.87 16.50
CA VAL A 190 -19.34 -28.47 17.64
C VAL A 190 -19.62 -29.97 17.62
N VAL A 191 -18.56 -30.77 17.68
CA VAL A 191 -18.66 -32.22 17.66
C VAL A 191 -18.12 -32.76 18.98
N ASN A 192 -18.94 -33.51 19.70
CA ASN A 192 -18.46 -34.32 20.81
C ASN A 192 -17.67 -35.50 20.24
N ASN A 193 -16.36 -35.50 20.49
CA ASN A 193 -15.46 -36.60 20.17
C ASN A 193 -14.81 -37.18 21.45
N SER A 194 -15.42 -36.90 22.62
CA SER A 194 -15.09 -37.59 23.85
C SER A 194 -16.01 -38.81 23.94
N ASP A 195 -15.46 -39.97 24.32
CA ASP A 195 -16.23 -41.22 24.48
C ASP A 195 -17.24 -41.17 25.66
N GLN A 196 -17.60 -39.97 26.11
CA GLN A 196 -18.50 -39.72 27.22
C GLN A 196 -19.91 -39.41 26.72
N VAL A 197 -20.89 -39.98 27.43
CA VAL A 197 -22.30 -39.65 27.25
C VAL A 197 -22.59 -38.32 27.93
N LEU A 198 -23.09 -37.35 27.16
CA LEU A 198 -23.43 -36.02 27.65
C LEU A 198 -24.90 -35.95 28.09
N ASN A 199 -25.16 -35.25 29.19
CA ASN A 199 -26.53 -34.89 29.56
C ASN A 199 -27.06 -33.74 28.69
N ARG A 200 -28.37 -33.48 28.74
CA ARG A 200 -29.00 -32.45 27.91
C ARG A 200 -28.39 -31.05 28.10
N ASN A 201 -28.14 -30.66 29.35
CA ASN A 201 -27.59 -29.34 29.67
C ASN A 201 -26.20 -29.11 29.07
N LEU A 202 -25.34 -30.14 29.04
CA LEU A 202 -24.01 -30.07 28.43
C LEU A 202 -24.09 -30.02 26.90
N VAL A 203 -25.03 -30.75 26.30
CA VAL A 203 -25.29 -30.66 24.85
C VAL A 203 -25.75 -29.25 24.48
N ASP A 204 -26.70 -28.67 25.21
CA ASP A 204 -27.19 -27.31 24.98
C ASP A 204 -26.05 -26.28 25.15
N ALA A 205 -25.19 -26.45 26.16
CA ALA A 205 -24.03 -25.59 26.38
C ALA A 205 -22.98 -25.71 25.25
N MET A 206 -22.80 -26.91 24.69
CA MET A 206 -21.93 -27.12 23.54
C MET A 206 -22.49 -26.51 22.26
N GLU A 207 -23.80 -26.64 22.01
CA GLU A 207 -24.48 -26.02 20.87
C GLU A 207 -24.45 -24.49 20.95
N ALA A 208 -24.41 -23.92 22.16
CA ALA A 208 -24.28 -22.49 22.40
C ALA A 208 -22.88 -21.93 22.11
N LEU A 209 -21.85 -22.77 21.91
CA LEU A 209 -20.53 -22.29 21.54
C LEU A 209 -20.57 -21.71 20.13
N ALA A 210 -20.24 -20.43 20.02
CA ALA A 210 -20.19 -19.70 18.75
C ALA A 210 -18.76 -19.23 18.44
N PRO A 211 -18.36 -19.16 17.16
CA PRO A 211 -17.08 -18.56 16.77
C PRO A 211 -17.13 -17.05 16.97
N VAL A 212 -16.00 -16.45 17.37
CA VAL A 212 -15.93 -15.02 17.73
C VAL A 212 -15.99 -14.09 16.51
N ALA A 213 -15.44 -14.51 15.37
CA ALA A 213 -15.38 -13.71 14.13
C ALA A 213 -16.20 -14.35 13.01
N THR A 214 -17.52 -14.16 13.07
CA THR A 214 -18.48 -14.79 12.15
C THR A 214 -18.51 -14.15 10.76
N GLN A 215 -17.81 -13.04 10.53
CA GLN A 215 -17.77 -12.34 9.25
C GLN A 215 -16.33 -11.95 8.90
N GLY A 216 -15.99 -12.08 7.63
CA GLY A 216 -14.72 -11.65 7.08
C GLY A 216 -14.86 -11.12 5.65
N MET A 217 -13.73 -10.73 5.06
CA MET A 217 -13.71 -10.18 3.71
C MET A 217 -14.23 -11.16 2.66
N TRP A 218 -14.14 -12.47 2.88
CA TRP A 218 -14.54 -13.48 1.89
C TRP A 218 -15.32 -14.65 2.47
N TYR A 219 -15.79 -14.53 3.70
CA TYR A 219 -16.57 -15.57 4.33
C TYR A 219 -17.60 -15.02 5.32
N ASN A 220 -18.68 -15.77 5.48
CA ASN A 220 -19.60 -15.65 6.60
C ASN A 220 -19.75 -17.02 7.25
N ILE A 221 -19.72 -17.06 8.58
CA ILE A 221 -19.86 -18.28 9.37
C ILE A 221 -21.30 -18.43 9.86
N TYR A 222 -21.86 -19.62 9.65
CA TYR A 222 -23.21 -20.00 10.07
C TYR A 222 -23.18 -21.33 10.84
N PRO A 223 -24.21 -21.67 11.61
CA PRO A 223 -24.41 -23.06 12.03
C PRO A 223 -24.39 -23.97 10.80
N SER A 224 -23.63 -25.06 10.87
CA SER A 224 -23.40 -25.91 9.70
C SER A 224 -24.69 -26.58 9.22
N ASP A 225 -24.90 -26.57 7.90
CA ASP A 225 -26.04 -27.17 7.22
C ASP A 225 -25.68 -27.71 5.82
N LYS A 226 -26.68 -28.22 5.09
CA LYS A 226 -26.47 -28.66 3.71
C LYS A 226 -26.26 -27.43 2.82
N GLY A 227 -25.10 -27.34 2.18
CA GLY A 227 -24.76 -26.25 1.26
C GLY A 227 -23.61 -25.36 1.72
N ASP A 228 -22.95 -25.70 2.84
CA ASP A 228 -21.69 -25.06 3.23
C ASP A 228 -20.59 -25.32 2.21
N ASP A 229 -19.83 -24.27 1.89
CA ASP A 229 -18.65 -24.38 1.02
C ASP A 229 -17.44 -24.94 1.76
N LEU A 230 -17.38 -24.68 3.07
CA LEU A 230 -16.36 -25.14 3.98
C LEU A 230 -17.02 -25.42 5.33
N THR A 231 -16.58 -26.46 6.02
CA THR A 231 -17.02 -26.73 7.40
C THR A 231 -15.84 -26.62 8.37
N VAL A 232 -16.00 -25.80 9.40
CA VAL A 232 -15.11 -25.70 10.56
C VAL A 232 -15.73 -26.49 11.72
N GLN A 233 -14.95 -27.38 12.31
CA GLN A 233 -15.40 -28.22 13.41
C GLN A 233 -14.62 -27.93 14.69
N LEU A 234 -15.32 -27.57 15.75
CA LEU A 234 -14.76 -27.58 17.11
C LEU A 234 -14.97 -28.98 17.70
N ARG A 235 -13.90 -29.78 17.78
CA ARG A 235 -13.96 -31.14 18.33
C ARG A 235 -13.61 -31.15 19.80
N ILE A 236 -14.55 -31.57 20.64
CA ILE A 236 -14.31 -31.75 22.08
C ILE A 236 -13.78 -33.17 22.28
N ASN A 237 -12.48 -33.30 22.51
CA ASN A 237 -11.83 -34.60 22.67
C ASN A 237 -11.78 -35.09 24.13
N ARG A 238 -11.92 -34.18 25.09
CA ARG A 238 -11.85 -34.50 26.52
C ARG A 238 -12.76 -33.58 27.31
N LEU A 239 -13.61 -34.18 28.15
CA LEU A 239 -14.40 -33.49 29.16
C LEU A 239 -13.96 -33.97 30.55
N GLN A 240 -13.82 -33.02 31.47
CA GLN A 240 -13.48 -33.28 32.86
C GLN A 240 -14.42 -32.47 33.74
N ALA A 241 -15.08 -33.14 34.68
CA ALA A 241 -15.90 -32.49 35.70
C ALA A 241 -15.13 -32.47 37.02
N PHE A 242 -15.12 -31.32 37.69
CA PHE A 242 -14.53 -31.17 39.02
C PHE A 242 -15.66 -30.87 40.02
N PRO A 243 -15.60 -31.40 41.25
CA PRO A 243 -16.57 -31.06 42.28
C PRO A 243 -16.52 -29.56 42.58
N GLU A 244 -17.69 -28.95 42.73
CA GLU A 244 -17.84 -27.57 43.19
C GLU A 244 -17.22 -27.44 44.60
N GLN A 245 -16.41 -26.40 44.85
CA GLN A 245 -15.85 -26.18 46.19
C GLN A 245 -16.97 -25.77 47.14
N VAL A 246 -17.46 -26.71 47.96
CA VAL A 246 -18.38 -26.41 49.05
C VAL A 246 -17.59 -25.76 50.19
N HIS A 247 -17.69 -24.44 50.35
CA HIS A 247 -17.26 -23.78 51.60
C HIS A 247 -18.21 -24.20 52.73
N THR A 248 -17.76 -25.14 53.55
CA THR A 248 -18.47 -25.51 54.78
C THR A 248 -18.09 -24.51 55.86
N ASN A 249 -18.97 -23.55 56.16
CA ASN A 249 -18.86 -22.74 57.37
C ASN A 249 -19.17 -23.64 58.57
N SER A 250 -18.15 -24.17 59.25
CA SER A 250 -18.33 -24.84 60.52
C SER A 250 -18.65 -23.81 61.60
N TYR A 251 -19.92 -23.71 61.99
CA TYR A 251 -20.30 -23.09 63.25
C TYR A 251 -20.00 -24.07 64.38
N THR A 252 -19.06 -23.71 65.25
CA THR A 252 -18.82 -24.40 66.51
C THR A 252 -19.64 -23.70 67.59
N ASP A 253 -20.73 -24.31 68.03
CA ASP A 253 -21.43 -23.84 69.23
C ASP A 253 -20.52 -24.07 70.46
N MET A 254 -20.13 -22.98 71.12
CA MET A 254 -19.49 -23.04 72.42
C MET A 254 -20.58 -23.19 73.49
N LYS A 255 -20.45 -24.26 74.31
CA LYS A 255 -21.24 -24.47 75.53
C LYS A 255 -20.81 -23.53 76.65
#